data_AF-A0A8D2H327-F1
#
_entry.id   AF-A0A8D2H327-F1
#
_cell.length_a   1.000
_cell.length_b   1.000
_cell.length_c   1.000
_cell.angle_alpha   90.00
_cell.angle_beta   90.00
_cell.angle_gamma   90.00
#
_symmetry.space_group_name_H-M   'P 1'
#
loop_
_entity.id
_entity.type
_entity.pdbx_description
1 polymer ?
#
loop_
_entity_poly.entity_id
_entity_poly.type
_entity_poly.pdbx_seq_one_letter_code
_entity_poly.pdbx_strand_id
1 'polypeptide(L)'
;MTGSNEFKLNQPPEDGISSVKFSPNTSQFLLVSSWDTSVRLYDVPANSMRLKYQHTGAVLDCAFYDPTHAWSGGLDHQLKMHDLNTDQGCMDLGSYLNGS
;
A
#
# COMPACT_ATOMS: atom_id res chain seq x y z
N MET A 1 -24.18 20.64 3.09
CA MET A 1 -24.31 19.52 4.05
C MET A 1 -23.23 18.51 3.67
N THR A 2 -22.05 18.60 4.26
CA THR A 2 -21.05 17.53 4.15
C THR A 2 -21.47 16.47 5.15
N GLY A 3 -21.78 15.27 4.66
CA GLY A 3 -22.32 14.19 5.48
C GLY A 3 -21.39 13.89 6.65
N SER A 4 -21.96 13.80 7.84
CA SER A 4 -21.29 13.54 9.13
C SER A 4 -20.68 12.13 9.26
N ASN A 5 -20.36 11.47 8.13
CA ASN A 5 -19.84 10.10 8.05
C ASN A 5 -18.57 9.99 7.19
N GLU A 6 -17.95 11.10 6.80
CA GLU A 6 -16.70 11.09 6.02
C GLU A 6 -15.51 11.38 6.92
N PHE A 7 -14.43 10.61 6.75
CA PHE A 7 -13.19 10.74 7.51
C PHE A 7 -12.01 10.88 6.54
N LYS A 8 -11.32 12.02 6.61
CA LYS A 8 -10.16 12.29 5.75
C LYS A 8 -8.87 11.86 6.43
N LEU A 9 -8.12 11.00 5.75
CA LEU A 9 -6.80 10.58 6.20
C LEU A 9 -5.75 11.68 6.00
N ASN A 10 -4.86 11.81 6.99
CA ASN A 10 -3.67 12.66 6.89
C ASN A 10 -2.68 12.10 5.88
N GLN A 11 -1.93 12.99 5.23
CA GLN A 11 -0.92 12.64 4.22
C GLN A 11 -1.47 11.75 3.09
N PRO A 12 -2.53 12.18 2.38
CA PRO A 12 -3.09 11.42 1.28
C PRO A 12 -2.07 11.22 0.15
N PRO A 13 -2.25 10.19 -0.69
CA PRO A 13 -1.44 10.02 -1.91
C PRO A 13 -1.45 11.29 -2.78
N GLU A 14 -0.33 11.55 -3.44
CA GLU A 14 -0.14 12.76 -4.25
C GLU A 14 -0.71 12.63 -5.66
N ASP A 15 -1.09 11.40 -6.05
CA ASP A 15 -1.72 11.05 -7.32
C ASP A 15 -2.85 10.03 -7.11
N GLY A 16 -3.47 9.58 -8.20
CA GLY A 16 -4.60 8.66 -8.22
C GLY A 16 -4.36 7.41 -7.36
N ILE A 17 -5.35 7.08 -6.55
CA ILE A 17 -5.39 5.84 -5.77
C ILE A 17 -5.80 4.71 -6.71
N SER A 18 -4.98 3.66 -6.78
CA SER A 18 -5.24 2.49 -7.63
C SER A 18 -5.99 1.38 -6.88
N SER A 19 -5.63 1.13 -5.61
CA SER A 19 -6.29 0.13 -4.78
C SER A 19 -6.24 0.47 -3.30
N VAL A 20 -7.28 0.05 -2.57
CA VAL A 20 -7.37 0.14 -1.12
C VAL A 20 -7.79 -1.21 -0.54
N LYS A 21 -7.20 -1.60 0.58
CA LYS A 21 -7.53 -2.85 1.29
C LYS A 21 -7.47 -2.61 2.80
N PHE A 22 -8.49 -3.05 3.53
CA PHE A 22 -8.41 -3.13 4.99
C PHE A 22 -7.64 -4.39 5.39
N SER A 23 -6.96 -4.34 6.52
CA SER A 23 -6.31 -5.52 7.10
C SER A 23 -7.35 -6.62 7.38
N PRO A 24 -7.05 -7.89 7.09
CA PRO A 24 -8.01 -8.99 7.19
C PRO A 24 -8.48 -9.27 8.62
N ASN A 25 -7.65 -8.95 9.62
CA ASN A 25 -7.94 -9.24 11.03
C ASN A 25 -8.53 -8.05 11.78
N THR A 26 -8.27 -6.82 11.31
CA THR A 26 -8.72 -5.60 11.97
C THR A 26 -9.05 -4.53 10.94
N SER A 27 -10.14 -3.80 11.12
CA SER A 27 -10.43 -2.60 10.31
C SER A 27 -9.61 -1.37 10.74
N GLN A 28 -8.56 -1.57 11.53
CA GLN A 28 -7.70 -0.48 12.04
C GLN A 28 -6.70 -0.03 10.99
N PHE A 29 -6.16 -0.97 10.21
CA PHE A 29 -5.15 -0.68 9.21
C PHE A 29 -5.72 -0.68 7.79
N LEU A 30 -5.35 0.33 7.03
CA LEU A 30 -5.73 0.51 5.63
C LEU A 30 -4.46 0.60 4.77
N LEU A 31 -4.31 -0.35 3.86
CA LEU A 31 -3.28 -0.34 2.84
C LEU A 31 -3.79 0.36 1.59
N VAL A 32 -2.99 1.27 1.05
CA VAL A 32 -3.34 2.10 -0.10
C VAL A 32 -2.18 2.11 -1.09
N SER A 33 -2.45 1.77 -2.34
CA SER A 33 -1.51 1.92 -3.45
C SER A 33 -1.91 3.10 -4.34
N SER A 34 -0.91 3.75 -4.94
CA SER A 34 -1.12 4.93 -5.76
C SER A 34 -0.18 4.99 -6.96
N TRP A 35 -0.61 5.77 -7.95
CA TRP A 35 0.17 6.16 -9.12
C TRP A 35 1.36 7.06 -8.79
N ASP A 36 1.41 7.64 -7.58
CA ASP A 36 2.55 8.40 -7.05
C ASP A 36 3.76 7.53 -6.68
N THR A 37 3.78 6.29 -7.16
CA THR A 37 4.75 5.21 -6.92
C THR A 37 4.83 4.72 -5.47
N SER A 38 3.93 5.15 -4.59
CA SER A 38 3.95 4.75 -3.18
C SER A 38 2.86 3.77 -2.81
N VAL A 39 3.19 2.95 -1.82
CA VAL A 39 2.24 2.18 -1.03
C VAL A 39 2.32 2.65 0.41
N ARG A 40 1.17 2.92 1.01
CA ARG A 40 1.05 3.53 2.33
C ARG A 40 0.15 2.68 3.21
N LEU A 41 0.59 2.47 4.45
CA LEU A 41 -0.21 1.86 5.50
C LEU A 41 -0.69 2.95 6.46
N TYR A 42 -1.99 3.07 6.64
CA TYR A 42 -2.60 4.00 7.58
C TYR A 42 -3.16 3.28 8.78
N ASP A 43 -3.05 3.92 9.94
CA ASP A 43 -3.88 3.67 11.11
C ASP A 43 -5.10 4.61 11.02
N VAL A 44 -6.26 4.02 10.74
CA VAL A 44 -7.50 4.76 10.51
C VAL A 44 -8.01 5.41 11.81
N PRO A 45 -8.12 4.70 12.96
CA PRO A 45 -8.48 5.33 14.23
C PRO A 45 -7.56 6.48 14.66
N ALA A 46 -6.24 6.31 14.49
CA ALA A 46 -5.26 7.32 14.90
C ALA A 46 -5.03 8.44 13.85
N ASN A 47 -5.63 8.33 12.66
CA ASN A 47 -5.42 9.22 11.53
C ASN A 47 -3.93 9.46 11.20
N SER A 48 -3.14 8.40 11.17
CA SER A 48 -1.69 8.50 10.96
C SER A 48 -1.19 7.52 9.92
N MET A 49 -0.23 7.95 9.10
CA MET A 49 0.50 7.07 8.20
C MET A 49 1.58 6.35 8.99
N ARG A 50 1.48 5.03 9.08
CA ARG A 50 2.42 4.19 9.82
C ARG A 50 3.67 3.88 9.03
N LEU A 51 3.50 3.61 7.74
CA LEU A 51 4.58 3.17 6.87
C LEU A 51 4.31 3.64 5.44
N LYS A 52 5.39 3.95 4.71
CA LYS A 52 5.37 4.29 3.30
C LYS A 52 6.58 3.67 2.63
N TYR A 53 6.34 2.87 1.59
CA TYR A 53 7.39 2.35 0.74
C TYR A 53 7.09 2.65 -0.73
N GLN A 54 8.12 2.55 -1.58
CA GLN A 54 8.05 3.00 -2.97
C GLN A 54 8.40 1.89 -3.96
N HIS A 55 7.71 1.93 -5.08
CA HIS A 55 8.07 1.28 -6.33
C HIS A 55 8.83 2.27 -7.23
N THR A 56 9.56 1.75 -8.22
CA THR A 56 10.20 2.60 -9.23
C THR A 56 9.23 3.04 -10.35
N GLY A 57 7.99 2.54 -10.31
CA GLY A 57 6.89 2.90 -11.21
C GLY A 57 5.56 2.96 -10.46
N ALA A 58 4.49 3.37 -11.17
CA ALA A 58 3.15 3.49 -10.60
C ALA A 58 2.66 2.13 -10.05
N VAL A 59 2.11 2.14 -8.84
CA VAL A 59 1.59 0.92 -8.20
C VAL A 59 0.16 0.70 -8.65
N LEU A 60 -0.13 -0.50 -9.16
CA LEU A 60 -1.43 -0.82 -9.74
C LEU A 60 -2.35 -1.54 -8.76
N ASP A 61 -1.78 -2.35 -7.87
CA ASP A 61 -2.56 -3.04 -6.85
C ASP A 61 -1.71 -3.36 -5.61
N CYS A 62 -2.40 -3.59 -4.49
CA CYS A 62 -1.83 -4.05 -3.25
C CYS A 62 -2.79 -4.99 -2.52
N ALA A 63 -2.24 -5.95 -1.78
CA ALA A 63 -3.01 -6.91 -1.01
C ALA A 63 -2.30 -7.27 0.30
N PHE A 64 -3.07 -7.54 1.36
CA PHE A 64 -2.53 -8.18 2.54
C PHE A 64 -2.38 -9.68 2.29
N TYR A 65 -1.23 -10.23 2.67
CA TYR A 65 -1.07 -11.68 2.80
C TYR A 65 -1.47 -12.12 4.21
N ASP A 66 -1.00 -11.39 5.20
CA ASP A 66 -1.31 -11.55 6.62
C ASP A 66 -1.28 -10.16 7.30
N PRO A 67 -1.50 -10.05 8.63
CA PRO A 67 -1.52 -8.75 9.31
C PRO A 67 -0.18 -7.99 9.30
N THR A 68 0.91 -8.68 9.00
CA THR A 68 2.28 -8.17 9.07
C THR A 68 2.97 -8.14 7.71
N HIS A 69 2.37 -8.69 6.65
CA HIS A 69 2.96 -8.73 5.32
C HIS A 69 1.96 -8.29 4.26
N ALA A 70 2.43 -7.44 3.35
CA ALA A 70 1.68 -6.98 2.19
C ALA A 70 2.42 -7.28 0.88
N TRP A 71 1.65 -7.45 -0.18
CA TRP A 71 2.11 -7.52 -1.55
C TRP A 71 1.71 -6.25 -2.29
N SER A 72 2.56 -5.81 -3.20
CA SER A 72 2.22 -4.75 -4.15
C SER A 72 2.90 -4.99 -5.50
N GLY A 73 2.20 -4.61 -6.56
CA GLY A 73 2.66 -4.78 -7.93
C GLY A 73 2.40 -3.52 -8.74
N GLY A 74 3.34 -3.18 -9.62
CA GLY A 74 3.29 -1.94 -10.38
C GLY A 74 3.86 -2.04 -11.79
N LEU A 75 3.95 -0.88 -12.44
CA LEU A 75 4.57 -0.71 -13.76
C LEU A 75 6.10 -0.82 -13.75
N ASP A 76 6.71 -1.08 -12.60
CA ASP A 76 8.11 -1.46 -12.48
C ASP A 76 8.37 -2.93 -12.84
N HIS A 77 7.32 -3.65 -13.21
CA HIS A 77 7.34 -5.09 -13.50
C HIS A 77 7.80 -5.93 -12.32
N GLN A 78 7.74 -5.40 -11.09
CA GLN A 78 8.12 -6.10 -9.87
C GLN A 78 6.88 -6.44 -9.03
N LEU A 79 6.91 -7.62 -8.44
CA LEU A 79 6.05 -7.97 -7.31
C LEU A 79 6.87 -7.86 -6.02
N LYS A 80 6.51 -6.88 -5.18
CA LYS A 80 7.19 -6.60 -3.91
C LYS A 80 6.40 -7.17 -2.75
N MET A 81 7.07 -7.89 -1.86
CA MET A 81 6.57 -8.19 -0.52
C MET A 81 7.15 -7.19 0.46
N HIS A 82 6.34 -6.68 1.38
CA HIS A 82 6.79 -5.79 2.44
C HIS A 82 6.30 -6.26 3.81
N ASP A 83 7.20 -6.31 4.78
CA ASP A 83 6.85 -6.45 6.20
C ASP A 83 6.33 -5.09 6.72
N LEU A 84 5.16 -5.10 7.33
CA LEU A 84 4.44 -3.92 7.83
C LEU A 84 4.81 -3.56 9.27
N ASN A 85 5.55 -4.43 9.97
CA ASN A 85 6.05 -4.17 11.31
C ASN A 85 7.46 -3.56 11.30
N THR A 86 8.19 -3.77 10.21
CA THR A 86 9.58 -3.30 10.07
C THR A 86 9.70 -2.41 8.86
N ASP A 87 10.52 -1.36 8.95
CA ASP A 87 10.80 -0.49 7.80
C ASP A 87 11.80 -1.17 6.81
N GLN A 88 12.03 -2.47 6.95
CA GLN A 88 13.20 -3.17 6.47
C GLN A 88 12.82 -4.51 5.82
N GLY A 89 12.30 -4.47 4.61
CA GLY A 89 12.18 -5.70 3.82
C GLY A 89 11.25 -5.64 2.63
N CYS A 90 11.60 -4.85 1.62
CA CYS A 90 11.07 -5.07 0.28
C CYS A 90 11.78 -6.30 -0.31
N MET A 91 11.11 -7.45 -0.36
CA MET A 91 11.58 -8.61 -1.11
C MET A 91 10.97 -8.57 -2.52
N ASP A 92 11.81 -8.44 -3.54
CA ASP A 92 11.39 -8.56 -4.95
C ASP A 92 11.25 -10.05 -5.30
N LEU A 93 10.02 -10.54 -5.44
CA LEU A 93 9.74 -11.97 -5.65
C LEU A 93 9.69 -12.37 -7.12
N GLY A 94 9.71 -11.40 -8.04
CA GLY A 94 9.76 -11.71 -9.46
C GLY A 94 9.63 -10.47 -10.33
N SER A 95 10.58 -10.34 -11.26
CA SER A 95 10.47 -9.46 -12.42
C SER A 95 10.03 -10.29 -13.62
N TYR A 96 8.99 -9.88 -14.35
CA TYR A 96 8.67 -10.49 -15.65
C TYR A 96 9.69 -10.01 -16.70
N LEU A 97 10.91 -10.58 -16.67
CA LEU A 97 11.97 -10.37 -17.67
C LEU A 97 12.68 -11.68 -18.03
N ASN A 98 11.98 -12.82 -18.00
CA ASN A 98 12.48 -14.04 -18.64
C ASN A 98 11.62 -14.38 -19.87
N GLY A 99 11.87 -13.61 -20.92
CA GLY A 99 11.60 -14.02 -22.29
C GLY A 99 12.93 -14.38 -22.97
N SER A 100 13.35 -15.64 -22.84
CA SER A 100 14.28 -16.35 -23.73
C SER A 100 14.28 -17.83 -23.42
#